data_AF-A0A7K4FWZ1-F1
#
_entry.id   AF-A0A7K4FWZ1-F1
#
_cell.length_a   1.000
_cell.length_b   1.000
_cell.length_c   1.000
_cell.angle_alpha   90.00
_cell.angle_beta   90.00
_cell.angle_gamma   90.00
#
_symmetry.space_group_name_H-M   'P 1'
#
loop_
_entity.id
_entity.type
_entity.pdbx_description
1 polymer ?
#
loop_
_entity_poly.entity_id
_entity_poly.type
_entity_poly.pdbx_seq_one_letter_code
_entity_poly.pdbx_strand_id
1 'polypeptide(L)'
;MNSRQMSYSVATGIGYSFIITIIMFITSLVVKLFYPPSNLLLISPILALFVIPAEGIVEIVVLAILVIFSYPVRTSVEKESFLSIRTLAIYAGIGYLVLSLMPYAFKVPYPQTYIGLVIAFNVINGVIAGLAVSLVRGK
;
A
#
# COMPACT_ATOMS: atom_id res chain seq x y z
N MET A 1 10.71 19.15 15.46
CA MET A 1 10.68 17.73 15.07
C MET A 1 12.11 17.25 14.81
N ASN A 2 12.53 16.12 15.37
CA ASN A 2 13.89 15.60 15.21
C ASN A 2 14.04 14.94 13.83
N SER A 3 15.12 15.24 13.10
CA SER A 3 15.42 14.65 11.78
C SER A 3 15.46 13.12 11.82
N ARG A 4 15.94 12.54 12.93
CA ARG A 4 15.96 11.07 13.13
C ARG A 4 14.57 10.46 13.17
N GLN A 5 13.61 11.12 13.81
CA GLN A 5 12.22 10.64 13.91
C GLN A 5 11.51 10.72 12.56
N MET A 6 11.79 11.77 11.79
CA MET A 6 11.28 11.91 10.43
C MET A 6 11.83 10.80 9.52
N SER A 7 13.16 10.60 9.53
CA SER A 7 13.80 9.54 8.74
C SER A 7 13.26 8.16 9.08
N TYR A 8 13.05 7.86 10.38
CA TYR A 8 12.45 6.59 10.81
C TYR A 8 11.02 6.40 10.31
N SER A 9 10.20 7.45 10.36
CA SER A 9 8.81 7.41 9.89
C SER A 9 8.75 7.20 8.37
N VAL A 10 9.64 7.87 7.61
CA VAL A 10 9.77 7.67 6.17
C VAL A 10 10.22 6.24 5.84
N ALA A 11 11.26 5.73 6.50
CA ALA A 11 11.75 4.37 6.28
C ALA A 11 10.67 3.32 6.58
N THR A 12 9.92 3.52 7.68
CA THR A 12 8.80 2.64 8.06
C THR A 12 7.68 2.72 7.03
N GLY A 13 7.36 3.90 6.51
CA GLY A 13 6.34 4.07 5.47
C GLY A 13 6.73 3.41 4.15
N ILE A 14 7.99 3.52 3.73
CA ILE A 14 8.51 2.80 2.55
C ILE A 14 8.37 1.30 2.77
N GLY A 15 8.87 0.77 3.89
CA GLY A 15 8.77 -0.66 4.20
C GLY A 15 7.32 -1.16 4.22
N TYR A 16 6.41 -0.40 4.83
CA TYR A 16 4.99 -0.75 4.88
C TYR A 16 4.32 -0.75 3.50
N SER A 17 4.67 0.21 2.63
CA SER A 17 4.18 0.25 1.25
C SER A 17 4.57 -1.01 0.47
N PHE A 18 5.83 -1.45 0.60
CA PHE A 18 6.30 -2.70 -0.01
C PHE A 18 5.55 -3.92 0.54
N ILE A 19 5.26 -3.96 1.84
CA ILE A 19 4.46 -5.03 2.46
C ILE A 19 3.05 -5.06 1.84
N ILE A 20 2.39 -3.92 1.66
CA ILE A 20 1.08 -3.86 0.98
C ILE A 20 1.22 -4.45 -0.43
N THR A 21 2.26 -4.06 -1.19
CA THR A 21 2.49 -4.60 -2.54
C THR A 21 2.66 -6.11 -2.56
N ILE A 22 3.43 -6.67 -1.63
CA ILE A 22 3.63 -8.12 -1.52
C ILE A 22 2.29 -8.81 -1.23
N ILE A 23 1.49 -8.25 -0.31
CA ILE A 23 0.18 -8.80 0.02
C ILE A 23 -0.78 -8.75 -1.18
N MET A 24 -0.80 -7.66 -1.95
CA MET A 24 -1.61 -7.56 -3.16
C MET A 24 -1.17 -8.56 -4.23
N PHE A 25 0.14 -8.71 -4.43
CA PHE A 25 0.69 -9.70 -5.34
C PHE A 25 0.26 -11.13 -4.96
N ILE A 26 0.35 -11.50 -3.67
CA ILE A 26 -0.13 -12.80 -3.17
C ILE A 26 -1.64 -12.91 -3.35
N THR A 27 -2.40 -11.85 -3.08
CA THR A 27 -3.86 -11.81 -3.25
C THR A 27 -4.24 -12.09 -4.70
N SER A 28 -3.61 -11.41 -5.66
CA SER A 28 -3.78 -11.65 -7.10
C SER A 28 -3.48 -13.10 -7.47
N LEU A 29 -2.38 -13.67 -6.98
CA LEU A 29 -2.04 -15.08 -7.20
C LEU A 29 -3.11 -16.04 -6.67
N VAL A 30 -3.63 -15.79 -5.47
CA VAL A 30 -4.68 -16.62 -4.87
C VAL A 30 -5.97 -16.52 -5.67
N VAL A 31 -6.42 -15.31 -6.03
CA VAL A 31 -7.64 -15.10 -6.82
C VAL A 31 -7.54 -15.82 -8.16
N LYS A 32 -6.37 -15.81 -8.81
CA LYS A 32 -6.15 -16.53 -10.06
C LYS A 32 -6.38 -18.03 -9.98
N LEU A 33 -6.15 -18.66 -8.83
CA LEU A 33 -6.46 -20.08 -8.64
C LEU A 33 -7.96 -20.37 -8.74
N PHE A 34 -8.80 -19.39 -8.38
CA PHE A 34 -10.26 -19.50 -8.41
C PHE A 34 -10.89 -18.95 -9.71
N TYR A 35 -10.20 -18.04 -10.42
CA TYR A 35 -10.70 -17.38 -11.63
C TYR A 35 -9.72 -17.41 -12.83
N PRO A 36 -9.30 -18.58 -13.34
CA PRO A 36 -8.58 -18.69 -14.61
C PRO A 36 -9.55 -18.37 -15.79
N PRO A 37 -9.23 -17.48 -16.76
CA PRO A 37 -7.92 -17.26 -17.37
C PRO A 37 -7.54 -15.76 -17.40
N SER A 38 -7.15 -15.18 -16.27
CA SER A 38 -6.52 -13.87 -16.25
C SER A 38 -5.00 -13.98 -16.39
N ASN A 39 -4.48 -13.82 -17.60
CA ASN A 39 -3.03 -13.77 -17.84
C ASN A 39 -2.35 -12.55 -17.19
N LEU A 40 -3.12 -11.61 -16.64
CA LEU A 40 -2.63 -10.35 -16.08
C LEU A 40 -2.54 -10.45 -14.56
N LEU A 41 -1.34 -10.28 -14.00
CA LEU A 41 -1.17 -10.09 -12.56
C LEU A 41 -1.43 -8.60 -12.28
N LEU A 42 -2.52 -8.32 -11.57
CA LEU A 42 -2.87 -6.97 -11.20
C LEU A 42 -2.53 -6.81 -9.73
N ILE A 43 -1.71 -5.81 -9.40
CA ILE A 43 -1.45 -5.39 -8.02
C ILE A 43 -2.21 -4.10 -7.69
N SER A 44 -3.01 -3.60 -8.64
CA SER A 44 -3.73 -2.35 -8.52
C SER A 44 -5.22 -2.64 -8.36
N PRO A 45 -5.78 -2.44 -7.15
CA PRO A 45 -7.18 -2.74 -6.85
C PRO A 45 -8.14 -1.99 -7.77
N ILE A 46 -7.81 -0.73 -8.08
CA ILE A 46 -8.62 0.12 -8.95
C ILE A 46 -8.62 -0.41 -10.38
N LEU A 47 -7.47 -0.78 -10.93
CA LEU A 47 -7.42 -1.34 -12.29
C LEU A 47 -8.11 -2.71 -12.35
N ALA A 48 -7.90 -3.55 -11.33
CA ALA A 48 -8.49 -4.86 -11.24
C ALA A 48 -10.02 -4.81 -11.27
N LEU A 49 -10.66 -3.81 -10.65
CA LEU A 49 -12.12 -3.63 -10.74
C LEU A 49 -12.67 -3.55 -12.17
N PHE A 50 -11.88 -3.02 -13.12
CA PHE A 50 -12.31 -2.87 -14.52
C PHE A 50 -11.93 -4.06 -15.40
N VAL A 51 -10.90 -4.82 -15.02
CA VAL A 51 -10.38 -5.94 -15.82
C VAL A 51 -10.92 -7.27 -15.32
N ILE A 52 -10.78 -7.55 -14.02
CA ILE A 52 -11.28 -8.75 -13.34
C ILE A 52 -11.97 -8.28 -12.05
N PRO A 53 -13.27 -7.94 -12.09
CA PRO A 53 -13.96 -7.29 -10.97
C PRO A 53 -13.85 -8.05 -9.64
N ALA A 54 -13.83 -9.39 -9.68
CA ALA A 54 -13.65 -10.22 -8.50
C ALA A 54 -12.29 -9.99 -7.82
N GLU A 55 -11.21 -9.85 -8.60
CA GLU A 55 -9.86 -9.55 -8.09
C GLU A 55 -9.85 -8.16 -7.42
N GLY A 56 -10.38 -7.14 -8.11
CA GLY A 56 -10.45 -5.79 -7.56
C GLY A 56 -11.25 -5.69 -6.26
N ILE A 57 -12.38 -6.40 -6.16
CA ILE A 57 -13.16 -6.45 -4.91
C ILE A 57 -12.34 -7.09 -3.79
N VAL A 58 -11.71 -8.23 -4.05
CA VAL A 58 -10.91 -8.94 -3.03
C VAL A 58 -9.72 -8.08 -2.60
N GLU A 59 -9.01 -7.46 -3.53
CA GLU A 59 -7.88 -6.56 -3.23
C GLU A 59 -8.31 -5.34 -2.41
N ILE A 60 -9.45 -4.72 -2.73
CA ILE A 60 -10.01 -3.61 -1.94
C ILE A 60 -10.37 -4.07 -0.53
N VAL A 61 -11.00 -5.24 -0.39
CA VAL A 61 -11.34 -5.80 0.92
C VAL A 61 -10.07 -6.09 1.72
N VAL A 62 -9.06 -6.70 1.12
CA VAL A 62 -7.76 -6.94 1.77
C VAL A 62 -7.10 -5.63 2.19
N LEU A 63 -7.10 -4.62 1.34
CA LEU A 63 -6.54 -3.31 1.68
C LEU A 63 -7.30 -2.65 2.84
N ALA A 64 -8.63 -2.68 2.80
CA ALA A 64 -9.48 -2.16 3.87
C ALA A 64 -9.24 -2.89 5.19
N ILE A 65 -9.08 -4.22 5.15
CA ILE A 65 -8.71 -5.05 6.29
C ILE A 65 -7.36 -4.58 6.85
N LEU A 66 -6.32 -4.41 6.04
CA LEU A 66 -5.00 -3.94 6.50
C LEU A 66 -5.10 -2.59 7.21
N VAL A 67 -5.95 -1.68 6.73
CA VAL A 67 -6.22 -0.39 7.38
C VAL A 67 -6.99 -0.58 8.69
N ILE A 68 -8.07 -1.36 8.69
CA ILE A 68 -8.91 -1.60 9.88
C ILE A 68 -8.12 -2.28 10.99
N PHE A 69 -7.21 -3.20 10.66
CA PHE A 69 -6.33 -3.86 11.63
C PHE A 69 -5.38 -2.90 12.35
N SER A 70 -5.21 -1.66 11.88
CA SER A 70 -4.46 -0.62 12.60
C SER A 70 -5.26 0.06 13.72
N TYR A 71 -6.57 -0.17 13.80
CA TYR A 71 -7.45 0.50 14.77
C TYR A 71 -7.54 -0.13 16.17
N PRO A 72 -7.55 -1.46 16.36
CA PRO A 72 -7.84 -2.02 17.68
C PRO A 72 -6.60 -2.02 18.59
N VAL A 73 -6.58 -1.21 19.67
CA VAL A 73 -6.09 -1.66 21.00
C VAL A 73 -6.81 -0.92 22.14
N ARG A 74 -7.15 -1.70 23.16
CA ARG A 74 -8.02 -1.42 24.33
C ARG A 74 -7.31 -0.72 25.50
N THR A 75 -6.07 -0.23 25.35
CA THR A 75 -5.26 0.27 26.47
C THR A 75 -4.82 1.72 26.27
N SER A 76 -4.98 2.53 27.32
CA SER A 76 -4.71 3.97 27.33
C SER A 76 -3.23 4.35 27.33
N VAL A 77 -2.32 3.37 27.40
CA VAL A 77 -0.90 3.56 27.73
C VAL A 77 -0.03 3.96 26.51
N GLU A 78 -0.50 3.76 25.27
CA GLU A 78 0.31 4.01 24.05
C GLU A 78 -0.39 4.86 22.97
N LYS A 79 -1.21 5.84 23.38
CA LYS A 79 -2.05 6.63 22.45
C LYS A 79 -1.29 7.25 21.26
N GLU A 80 -0.08 7.79 21.45
CA GLU A 80 0.70 8.41 20.37
C GLU A 80 1.28 7.40 19.37
N SER A 81 1.76 6.26 19.85
CA SER A 81 2.23 5.17 18.99
C SER A 81 1.09 4.66 18.10
N PHE A 82 -0.12 4.57 18.65
CA PHE A 82 -1.30 4.15 17.89
C PHE A 82 -1.75 5.15 16.83
N LEU A 83 -1.72 6.46 17.13
CA LEU A 83 -2.03 7.49 16.13
C LEU A 83 -1.07 7.43 14.95
N SER A 84 0.20 7.13 15.23
CA SER A 84 1.24 6.99 14.20
C SER A 84 0.96 5.82 13.27
N ILE A 85 0.62 4.65 13.83
CA ILE A 85 0.33 3.43 13.06
C ILE A 85 -0.93 3.63 12.22
N ARG A 86 -1.98 4.21 12.79
CA ARG A 86 -3.23 4.50 12.06
C ARG A 86 -3.02 5.47 10.92
N THR A 87 -2.29 6.57 11.19
CA THR A 87 -1.96 7.57 10.16
C THR A 87 -1.17 6.89 9.04
N LEU A 88 -0.16 6.09 9.38
CA LEU A 88 0.61 5.37 8.37
C LEU A 88 -0.28 4.46 7.52
N ALA A 89 -1.12 3.65 8.16
CA ALA A 89 -1.99 2.71 7.48
C ALA A 89 -2.98 3.40 6.53
N ILE A 90 -3.63 4.48 6.98
CA ILE A 90 -4.59 5.23 6.18
C ILE A 90 -3.92 5.89 4.97
N TYR A 91 -2.83 6.63 5.20
CA TYR A 91 -2.16 7.36 4.11
C TYR A 91 -1.49 6.40 3.12
N ALA A 92 -0.85 5.34 3.60
CA ALA A 92 -0.27 4.33 2.72
C ALA A 92 -1.36 3.58 1.95
N GLY A 93 -2.50 3.26 2.58
CA GLY A 93 -3.62 2.57 1.92
C GLY A 93 -4.30 3.42 0.85
N ILE A 94 -4.66 4.66 1.18
CA ILE A 94 -5.26 5.60 0.20
C ILE A 94 -4.28 5.89 -0.93
N GLY A 95 -3.03 6.19 -0.61
CA GLY A 95 -2.00 6.44 -1.62
C GLY A 95 -1.74 5.21 -2.49
N TYR A 96 -1.84 3.99 -1.94
CA TYR A 96 -1.71 2.75 -2.70
C TYR A 96 -2.78 2.60 -3.79
N LEU A 97 -4.05 2.94 -3.48
CA LEU A 97 -5.15 2.85 -4.46
C LEU A 97 -4.86 3.65 -5.73
N VAL A 98 -4.21 4.80 -5.59
CA VAL A 98 -3.90 5.69 -6.72
C VAL A 98 -2.55 5.35 -7.34
N LEU A 99 -1.50 5.21 -6.54
CA LEU A 99 -0.12 5.08 -7.02
C LEU A 99 0.18 3.68 -7.59
N SER A 100 -0.56 2.65 -7.18
CA SER A 100 -0.44 1.30 -7.76
C SER A 100 -0.80 1.23 -9.25
N LEU A 101 -1.46 2.26 -9.80
CA LEU A 101 -1.74 2.38 -11.24
C LEU A 101 -0.48 2.68 -12.05
N MET A 102 0.57 3.22 -11.43
CA MET A 102 1.78 3.71 -12.10
C MET A 102 2.47 2.66 -12.99
N PRO A 103 2.68 1.39 -12.58
CA PRO A 103 3.28 0.37 -13.42
C PRO A 103 2.49 0.07 -14.70
N TYR A 104 1.20 0.38 -14.72
CA TYR A 104 0.29 0.11 -15.84
C TYR A 104 0.10 1.31 -16.77
N ALA A 105 0.59 2.50 -16.38
CA ALA A 105 0.53 3.70 -17.21
C ALA A 105 1.44 3.62 -18.46
N PHE A 106 2.47 2.77 -18.42
CA PHE A 106 3.42 2.59 -19.52
C PHE A 106 3.33 1.17 -20.08
N LYS A 107 3.04 1.06 -21.38
CA LYS A 107 3.07 -0.21 -22.10
C LYS A 107 4.39 -0.35 -22.83
N VAL A 108 5.36 -1.00 -22.18
CA VAL A 108 6.68 -1.29 -22.76
C VAL A 108 6.97 -2.78 -22.69
N PRO A 109 7.74 -3.34 -23.65
CA PRO A 109 8.05 -4.76 -23.67
C PRO A 109 9.06 -5.19 -22.60
N TYR A 110 9.60 -4.25 -21.81
CA TYR A 110 10.66 -4.47 -20.83
C TYR A 110 10.08 -4.67 -19.42
N PRO A 111 10.15 -5.89 -18.84
CA PRO A 111 9.69 -6.14 -17.47
C PRO A 111 10.42 -5.29 -16.42
N GLN A 112 11.66 -4.88 -16.71
CA GLN A 112 12.47 -4.02 -15.85
C GLN A 112 11.80 -2.66 -15.60
N THR A 113 11.12 -2.10 -16.61
CA THR A 113 10.38 -0.84 -16.46
C THR A 113 9.19 -1.03 -15.54
N TYR A 114 8.45 -2.14 -15.69
CA TYR A 114 7.34 -2.46 -14.79
C TYR A 114 7.84 -2.57 -13.33
N ILE A 115 8.90 -3.36 -13.09
CA ILE A 115 9.51 -3.52 -11.76
C ILE A 115 10.02 -2.18 -11.21
N GLY A 116 10.68 -1.37 -12.05
CA GLY A 116 11.17 -0.05 -11.67
C GLY A 116 10.04 0.89 -11.24
N LEU A 117 8.90 0.87 -11.94
CA LEU A 117 7.72 1.65 -11.57
C LEU A 117 7.05 1.10 -10.30
N VAL A 118 7.07 -0.22 -10.08
CA VAL A 118 6.62 -0.83 -8.81
C VAL A 118 7.46 -0.30 -7.65
N ILE A 119 8.78 -0.31 -7.77
CA ILE A 119 9.69 0.23 -6.76
C ILE A 119 9.43 1.72 -6.56
N ALA A 120 9.32 2.49 -7.64
CA ALA A 120 9.12 3.94 -7.59
C ALA A 120 7.84 4.32 -6.86
N PHE A 121 6.68 3.72 -7.21
CA PHE A 121 5.43 4.05 -6.55
C PHE A 121 5.47 3.65 -5.07
N ASN A 122 6.11 2.53 -4.72
CA ASN A 122 6.23 2.10 -3.33
C ASN A 122 7.02 3.11 -2.49
N VAL A 123 8.15 3.58 -3.01
CA VAL A 123 8.98 4.61 -2.37
C VAL A 123 8.19 5.92 -2.23
N ILE A 124 7.53 6.38 -3.29
CA ILE A 124 6.74 7.63 -3.25
C ILE A 124 5.61 7.52 -2.23
N ASN A 125 4.81 6.45 -2.29
CA ASN A 125 3.70 6.23 -1.38
C ASN A 125 4.17 6.16 0.09
N GLY A 126 5.26 5.43 0.32
CA GLY A 126 5.85 5.28 1.64
C GLY A 126 6.43 6.57 2.22
N VAL A 127 7.08 7.38 1.38
CA VAL A 127 7.56 8.72 1.77
C VAL A 127 6.38 9.61 2.17
N ILE A 128 5.32 9.66 1.34
CA ILE A 128 4.13 10.47 1.62
C ILE A 128 3.48 10.03 2.94
N ALA A 129 3.28 8.73 3.14
CA ALA A 129 2.70 8.18 4.37
C ALA A 129 3.60 8.46 5.60
N GLY A 130 4.91 8.29 5.49
CA GLY A 130 5.85 8.56 6.59
C GLY A 130 5.97 10.04 6.94
N LEU A 131 5.85 10.94 5.96
CA LEU A 131 5.76 12.38 6.19
C LEU A 131 4.44 12.75 6.90
N ALA A 132 3.32 12.15 6.51
CA ALA A 132 2.04 12.35 7.18
C ALA A 132 2.11 11.96 8.67
N VAL A 133 2.73 10.82 8.99
CA VAL A 133 2.98 10.40 10.38
C VAL A 133 3.81 11.43 11.13
N SER A 134 4.87 11.94 10.50
CA SER A 134 5.76 12.93 11.10
C SER A 134 5.01 14.22 11.45
N LEU A 135 4.14 14.69 10.54
CA LEU A 135 3.31 15.88 10.76
C LEU A 135 2.32 15.71 11.92
N VAL A 136 1.78 14.50 12.12
CA VAL A 136 0.86 14.20 13.23
C VAL A 136 1.59 14.14 14.57
N ARG A 137 2.82 13.61 14.62
CA ARG A 137 3.67 13.58 15.83
C ARG A 137 4.26 14.93 16.22
N GLY A 138 4.35 15.87 15.29
CA GLY A 138 4.91 17.20 15.52
C GLY A 138 3.93 18.20 16.15
N LYS A 139 2.67 17.80 16.35
CA LYS A 139 1.62 18.56 17.04
C LYS A 139 1.47 18.06 18.46
#